data_AF-A0A7W1KZ76-F1
#
_entry.id   AF-A0A7W1KZ76-F1
#
_cell.length_a   1.000
_cell.length_b   1.000
_cell.length_c   1.000
_cell.angle_alpha   90.00
_cell.angle_beta   90.00
_cell.angle_gamma   90.00
#
_symmetry.space_group_name_H-M   'P 1'
#
loop_
_entity.id
_entity.type
_entity.pdbx_description
1 polymer ?
#
loop_
_entity_poly.entity_id
_entity_poly.type
_entity_poly.pdbx_seq_one_letter_code
_entity_poly.pdbx_strand_id
1 'polypeptide(L)'
;MRSTLLRKACSSRPKYEGLGDYRIITNLCPGSKERMRRLMEVVKHGRVDLTPLLTHTFSLKEAYEVFGKRGGGVIKVAIKP
;
A
#
# COMPACT_ATOMS: atom_id res chain seq x y z
N MET A 1 10.59 -23.91 27.04
CA MET A 1 11.21 -23.33 25.83
C MET A 1 10.11 -22.80 24.91
N ARG A 2 9.61 -21.58 25.15
CA ARG A 2 8.68 -20.88 24.24
C ARG A 2 9.36 -19.60 23.79
N SER A 3 9.80 -19.63 22.54
CA SER A 3 10.28 -18.47 21.79
C SER A 3 9.13 -17.48 21.61
N THR A 4 9.06 -16.48 22.50
CA THR A 4 8.24 -15.28 22.30
C THR A 4 8.94 -14.37 21.29
N LEU A 5 8.58 -14.60 20.03
CA LEU A 5 8.69 -13.70 18.90
C LEU A 5 8.60 -12.21 19.27
N LEU A 6 9.66 -11.48 18.93
CA LEU A 6 9.61 -10.23 18.17
C LEU A 6 8.44 -9.28 18.46
N ARG A 7 8.35 -8.79 19.70
CA ARG A 7 7.76 -7.47 19.99
C ARG A 7 8.81 -6.38 19.80
N LYS A 8 9.35 -6.23 18.58
CA LYS A 8 10.00 -4.95 18.19
C LYS A 8 8.91 -3.94 17.82
N ALA A 9 8.04 -3.64 18.78
CA ALA A 9 7.28 -2.40 18.73
C ALA A 9 8.30 -1.30 18.98
N CYS A 10 8.48 -0.44 17.99
CA CYS A 10 9.35 0.73 17.98
C CYS A 10 9.26 1.48 19.32
N SER A 11 10.25 1.26 20.18
CA SER A 11 10.42 1.96 21.46
C SER A 11 11.45 3.05 21.26
N SER A 12 11.00 4.23 20.89
CA SER A 12 11.72 5.48 21.14
C SER A 12 10.70 6.60 21.08
N ARG A 13 10.33 7.16 22.24
CA ARG A 13 9.53 8.39 22.29
C ARG A 13 10.51 9.57 22.20
N PRO A 14 10.55 10.35 21.10
CA PRO A 14 11.04 11.71 21.20
C PRO A 14 9.90 12.55 21.80
N LYS A 15 10.13 13.23 22.91
CA LYS A 15 9.26 14.33 23.32
C LYS A 15 9.58 15.51 22.40
N TYR A 16 8.64 15.90 21.55
CA TYR A 16 8.75 17.10 20.73
C TYR A 16 8.04 18.24 21.45
N GLU A 17 8.78 19.19 22.00
CA GLU A 17 8.27 20.39 22.70
C GLU A 17 7.71 21.44 21.72
N GLY A 18 6.90 21.02 20.75
CA GLY A 18 6.38 21.92 19.71
C GLY A 18 5.32 21.33 18.77
N LEU A 19 5.20 20.01 18.70
CA LEU A 19 3.97 19.36 18.24
C LEU A 19 3.22 19.04 19.53
N GLY A 20 2.05 19.64 19.76
CA GLY A 20 1.14 19.19 20.83
C GLY A 20 0.95 17.67 20.79
N ASP A 21 0.41 17.04 21.84
CA ASP A 21 0.34 15.57 22.07
C ASP A 21 -0.35 14.73 20.96
N TYR A 22 0.14 14.84 19.73
CA TYR A 22 -0.36 14.27 18.50
C TYR A 22 0.52 13.08 18.18
N ARG A 23 -0.10 11.92 18.06
CA ARG A 23 0.57 10.72 17.60
C ARG A 23 0.58 10.71 16.08
N ILE A 24 1.74 10.99 15.49
CA ILE A 24 1.95 10.83 14.04
C ILE A 24 2.45 9.41 13.77
N ILE A 25 1.67 8.63 13.01
CA ILE A 25 2.02 7.26 12.62
C ILE A 25 2.34 7.24 11.12
N THR A 26 3.60 7.04 10.77
CA THR A 26 4.11 7.01 9.39
C THR A 26 4.69 5.64 9.04
N ASN A 27 3.94 4.57 9.30
CA ASN A 27 4.42 3.22 9.00
C ASN A 27 4.28 2.89 7.51
N LEU A 28 5.14 1.99 7.03
CA LEU A 28 5.00 1.40 5.71
C LEU A 28 3.80 0.47 5.66
N CYS A 29 3.22 0.30 4.47
CA CYS A 29 2.19 -0.71 4.26
C CYS A 29 2.80 -2.10 4.49
N PRO A 30 2.19 -2.95 5.35
CA PRO A 30 2.73 -4.28 5.57
C PRO A 30 2.41 -5.17 4.36
N GLY A 31 3.43 -5.87 3.85
CA GLY A 31 3.36 -6.69 2.64
C GLY A 31 3.39 -8.20 2.88
N SER A 32 2.89 -8.70 4.01
CA SER A 32 2.97 -10.13 4.35
C SER A 32 2.02 -10.99 3.52
N LYS A 33 2.39 -12.26 3.28
CA LYS A 33 1.54 -13.26 2.60
C LYS A 33 0.16 -13.38 3.23
N GLU A 34 0.10 -13.45 4.56
CA GLU A 34 -1.17 -13.56 5.28
C GLU A 34 -2.04 -12.31 5.13
N ARG A 35 -1.45 -11.11 5.05
CA ARG A 35 -2.21 -9.89 4.77
C ARG A 35 -2.76 -9.89 3.34
N MET A 36 -1.95 -10.29 2.36
CA MET A 36 -2.42 -10.41 0.97
C MET A 36 -3.57 -11.41 0.84
N ARG A 37 -3.48 -12.56 1.51
CA ARG A 37 -4.57 -13.55 1.55
C ARG A 37 -5.88 -12.94 2.07
N ARG A 38 -5.81 -12.21 3.19
CA ARG A 38 -6.98 -11.54 3.76
C ARG A 38 -7.55 -10.47 2.84
N LEU A 39 -6.69 -9.69 2.18
CA LEU A 39 -7.13 -8.67 1.23
C LEU A 39 -7.83 -9.30 0.01
N MET A 40 -7.33 -10.42 -0.50
CA MET A 40 -7.99 -11.14 -1.60
C MET A 40 -9.37 -11.68 -1.20
N GLU A 41 -9.54 -12.19 0.03
CA GLU A 41 -10.85 -12.62 0.52
C GLU A 41 -11.87 -11.47 0.57
N VAL A 42 -11.44 -10.26 0.93
CA VAL A 42 -12.31 -9.06 0.94
C VAL A 42 -12.80 -8.71 -0.47
N VAL A 43 -11.90 -8.77 -1.46
CA VAL A 43 -12.26 -8.53 -2.87
C VAL A 43 -13.18 -9.63 -3.39
N LYS A 44 -12.88 -10.90 -3.07
CA LYS A 44 -13.70 -12.06 -3.47
C LYS A 44 -15.13 -11.98 -2.95
N HIS A 45 -15.32 -11.48 -1.73
CA HIS A 45 -16.64 -11.25 -1.15
C HIS A 45 -17.33 -9.97 -1.62
N GLY A 46 -16.77 -9.25 -2.61
CA GLY A 46 -17.38 -8.06 -3.20
C GLY A 46 -17.50 -6.88 -2.24
N ARG A 47 -16.75 -6.88 -1.12
CA ARG A 47 -16.81 -5.78 -0.14
C ARG A 47 -16.10 -4.51 -0.64
N VAL A 48 -15.23 -4.65 -1.63
CA VAL A 48 -14.51 -3.54 -2.27
C VAL A 48 -14.36 -3.85 -3.75
N ASP A 49 -14.80 -2.92 -4.61
CA ASP A 49 -14.52 -2.95 -6.05
C ASP A 49 -13.30 -2.06 -6.35
N LEU A 50 -12.23 -2.68 -6.84
CA LEU A 50 -10.96 -2.02 -7.20
C LEU A 50 -10.83 -1.78 -8.70
N THR A 51 -11.79 -2.26 -9.50
CA THR A 51 -11.81 -2.10 -10.96
C THR A 51 -11.71 -0.65 -11.40
N PRO A 52 -12.39 0.33 -10.76
CA PRO A 52 -12.31 1.74 -11.16
C PRO A 52 -10.93 2.37 -10.98
N LEU A 53 -10.03 1.76 -10.20
CA LEU A 53 -8.67 2.26 -10.05
C LEU A 53 -7.83 2.03 -11.31
N LEU A 54 -8.17 1.02 -12.12
CA LEU A 54 -7.47 0.67 -13.35
C LEU A 54 -7.93 1.57 -14.49
N THR A 55 -7.27 2.73 -14.61
CA THR A 55 -7.64 3.75 -15.61
C THR A 55 -7.20 3.41 -17.03
N HIS A 56 -6.06 2.74 -17.19
CA HIS A 56 -5.46 2.51 -18.50
C HIS A 56 -4.78 1.15 -18.57
N THR A 57 -4.77 0.56 -19.76
CA THR A 57 -4.08 -0.70 -20.05
C THR A 57 -3.14 -0.50 -21.23
N PHE A 58 -1.85 -0.82 -21.03
CA PHE A 58 -0.82 -0.63 -22.05
C PHE A 58 0.15 -1.82 -22.10
N SER A 59 0.96 -1.87 -23.16
CA SER A 59 2.16 -2.69 -23.19
C SER A 59 3.21 -2.17 -22.20
N LEU A 60 4.17 -3.01 -21.80
CA LEU A 60 5.19 -2.64 -20.80
C LEU A 60 5.94 -1.35 -21.18
N LYS A 61 6.34 -1.20 -22.45
CA LYS A 61 7.12 -0.05 -22.93
C LYS A 61 6.32 1.25 -22.81
N GLU A 62 5.09 1.25 -23.30
CA GLU A 62 4.20 2.43 -23.30
C GLU A 62 3.77 2.82 -21.87
N ALA A 63 3.56 1.81 -21.01
CA ALA A 63 3.17 2.04 -19.61
C ALA A 63 4.19 2.89 -18.85
N TYR A 64 5.50 2.70 -19.09
CA TYR A 64 6.55 3.49 -18.45
C TYR A 64 6.49 4.96 -18.82
N GLU A 65 6.31 5.27 -20.11
CA GLU A 65 6.24 6.66 -20.57
C GLU A 65 5.01 7.38 -20.02
N VAL A 66 3.86 6.71 -20.06
CA VAL A 66 2.58 7.28 -19.61
C VAL A 66 2.57 7.52 -18.10
N PHE A 67 3.09 6.57 -17.31
CA PHE A 67 3.18 6.73 -15.85
C PHE A 67 4.19 7.82 -15.45
N GLY A 68 5.33 7.90 -16.14
CA GLY A 68 6.37 8.90 -15.87
C GLY A 68 5.92 10.33 -16.14
N LYS A 69 5.18 10.56 -17.23
CA LYS A 69 4.69 11.89 -17.60
C LYS A 69 3.45 12.35 -16.81
N ARG A 70 2.86 11.48 -15.98
CA ARG A 70 1.56 11.73 -15.29
C ARG A 70 0.47 12.28 -16.22
N GLY A 71 0.54 11.91 -17.51
CA GLY A 71 -0.37 12.42 -18.53
C GLY A 71 -1.73 11.75 -18.46
N GLY A 72 -2.78 12.43 -18.90
CA GLY A 72 -4.08 11.80 -19.15
C GLY A 72 -4.86 11.30 -17.93
N GLY A 73 -4.61 11.83 -16.73
CA GLY A 73 -5.39 11.47 -15.53
C GLY A 73 -5.14 10.05 -15.02
N VAL A 74 -3.95 9.51 -15.26
CA VAL A 74 -3.57 8.15 -14.86
C VAL A 74 -3.56 8.00 -13.33
N ILE A 75 -4.32 7.03 -12.82
CA ILE A 75 -4.34 6.64 -11.40
C ILE A 75 -3.58 5.33 -11.19
N LYS A 76 -3.96 4.28 -11.93
CA LYS A 76 -3.27 2.99 -11.96
C LYS A 76 -3.24 2.46 -13.39
N VAL A 77 -2.07 2.02 -13.83
CA VAL A 77 -1.87 1.38 -15.14
C VAL A 77 -1.83 -0.14 -14.94
N ALA A 78 -2.61 -0.87 -15.73
CA ALA A 78 -2.52 -2.32 -15.86
C ALA A 78 -1.61 -2.66 -17.04
N ILE A 79 -0.67 -3.59 -16.85
CA ILE A 79 0.18 -4.11 -17.92
C ILE A 79 -0.45 -5.41 -18.41
N LYS A 80 -0.71 -5.52 -19.72
CA LYS A 80 -1.06 -6.80 -20.36
C LYS A 80 0.16 -7.35 -21.10
N PRO A 81 0.43 -8.66 -20.98
CA PRO A 81 1.52 -9.32 -21.70
C PRO A 81 1.29 -9.33 -23.21
#